data_AF-A0A2P5L311-F1
#
_entry.id   AF-A0A2P5L311-F1
#
_cell.length_a   1.000
_cell.length_b   1.000
_cell.length_c   1.000
_cell.angle_alpha   90.00
_cell.angle_beta   90.00
_cell.angle_gamma   90.00
#
_symmetry.space_group_name_H-M   'P 1'
#
loop_
_entity.id
_entity.type
_entity.pdbx_description
1 polymer ?
#
loop_
_entity_poly.entity_id
_entity_poly.type
_entity_poly.pdbx_seq_one_letter_code
_entity_poly.pdbx_strand_id
1 'polypeptide(L)'
;MLWEVLSVARDLGRVQEIASVLIRYGFGGFVNAIGMGSVLERAGRALHWQHAEEYLKLDMPQRIRRVLEELGPTFIKLGQILATRIDLFPPQYITEFEKLQDQ
;
A
#
# COMPACT_ATOMS: atom_id res chain seq x y z
N MET A 1 -1.09 18.78 24.68
CA MET A 1 -1.67 17.66 25.44
C MET A 1 -2.93 17.08 24.79
N LEU A 2 -4.12 17.69 24.82
CA LEU A 2 -5.33 17.07 24.19
C LEU A 2 -5.28 17.02 22.65
N TRP A 3 -4.72 18.04 21.98
CA TRP A 3 -4.59 18.07 20.52
C TRP A 3 -3.57 17.06 19.97
N GLU A 4 -2.51 16.76 20.72
CA GLU A 4 -1.53 15.72 20.38
C GLU A 4 -2.15 14.32 20.49
N VAL A 5 -3.02 14.09 21.48
CA VAL A 5 -3.74 12.82 21.60
C VAL A 5 -4.73 12.63 20.44
N LEU A 6 -5.39 13.70 19.99
CA LEU A 6 -6.26 13.65 18.81
C LEU A 6 -5.50 13.44 17.50
N SER A 7 -4.29 13.99 17.35
CA SER A 7 -3.45 13.72 16.17
C SER A 7 -2.97 12.28 16.17
N VAL A 8 -2.47 11.77 17.30
CA VAL A 8 -2.06 10.35 17.45
C VAL A 8 -3.22 9.40 17.14
N ALA A 9 -4.45 9.72 17.56
CA ALA A 9 -5.63 8.92 17.24
C ALA A 9 -5.94 8.90 15.73
N ARG A 10 -5.78 10.03 15.05
CA ARG A 10 -5.93 10.12 13.58
C ARG A 10 -4.82 9.36 12.86
N ASP A 11 -3.59 9.46 13.35
CA ASP A 11 -2.41 8.79 12.79
C ASP A 11 -2.56 7.27 12.88
N LEU A 12 -3.14 6.76 13.98
CA LEU A 12 -3.47 5.34 14.12
C LEU A 12 -4.51 4.86 13.10
N GLY A 13 -5.54 5.67 12.82
CA GLY A 13 -6.53 5.36 11.78
C GLY A 13 -5.87 5.24 10.41
N ARG A 14 -4.96 6.16 10.09
CA ARG A 14 -4.22 6.14 8.82
C ARG A 14 -3.28 4.95 8.70
N VAL A 15 -2.60 4.55 9.79
CA VAL A 15 -1.75 3.34 9.80
C VAL A 15 -2.57 2.08 9.52
N GLN A 16 -3.75 1.95 10.13
CA GLN A 16 -4.64 0.82 9.88
C GLN A 16 -5.15 0.78 8.43
N GLU A 17 -5.46 1.95 7.87
CA GLU A 17 -5.82 2.08 6.45
C GLU A 17 -4.68 1.61 5.54
N ILE A 18 -3.46 2.12 5.75
CA ILE A 18 -2.28 1.75 4.96
C ILE A 18 -2.04 0.24 5.02
N ALA A 19 -2.05 -0.33 6.22
CA ALA A 19 -1.87 -1.77 6.41
C ALA A 19 -2.97 -2.59 5.74
N SER A 20 -4.23 -2.12 5.77
CA SER A 20 -5.35 -2.80 5.12
C SER A 20 -5.22 -2.80 3.60
N VAL A 21 -4.77 -1.68 3.00
CA VAL A 21 -4.47 -1.61 1.56
C VAL A 21 -3.33 -2.56 1.21
N LEU A 22 -2.22 -2.55 1.96
CA LEU A 22 -1.12 -3.48 1.75
C LEU A 22 -1.58 -4.94 1.77
N ILE A 23 -2.41 -5.33 2.74
CA ILE A 23 -2.96 -6.68 2.85
C ILE A 23 -3.83 -7.03 1.64
N ARG A 24 -4.69 -6.12 1.18
CA ARG A 24 -5.58 -6.31 0.02
C ARG A 24 -4.81 -6.63 -1.25
N TYR A 25 -3.67 -5.98 -1.45
CA TYR A 25 -2.75 -6.25 -2.57
C TYR A 25 -1.72 -7.33 -2.24
N GLY A 26 -1.97 -8.18 -1.24
CA GLY A 26 -1.21 -9.39 -0.91
C GLY A 26 0.17 -9.14 -0.26
N PHE A 27 0.39 -7.98 0.36
CA PHE A 27 1.56 -7.68 1.20
C PHE A 27 1.33 -8.06 2.68
N GLY A 28 0.39 -8.95 2.97
CA GLY A 28 0.08 -9.37 4.34
C GLY A 28 1.27 -9.99 5.09
N GLY A 29 2.16 -10.70 4.38
CA GLY A 29 3.40 -11.23 4.96
C GLY A 29 4.35 -10.12 5.43
N PHE A 30 4.47 -9.03 4.67
CA PHE A 30 5.25 -7.84 5.06
C PHE A 30 4.65 -7.16 6.29
N VAL A 31 3.33 -6.96 6.31
CA VAL A 31 2.62 -6.37 7.46
C VAL A 31 2.79 -7.22 8.72
N ASN A 32 2.76 -8.55 8.60
CA ASN A 32 3.04 -9.45 9.72
C ASN A 32 4.51 -9.37 10.19
N ALA A 33 5.46 -9.31 9.26
CA ALA A 33 6.89 -9.28 9.56
C ALA A 33 7.31 -8.04 10.36
N ILE A 34 6.64 -6.90 10.15
CA ILE A 34 6.90 -5.66 10.91
C ILE A 34 6.12 -5.56 12.23
N GLY A 35 5.53 -6.68 12.69
CA GLY A 35 4.87 -6.77 14.00
C GLY A 35 3.41 -6.32 14.02
N MET A 36 2.76 -6.13 12.86
CA MET A 36 1.35 -5.70 12.76
C MET A 36 0.37 -6.86 12.51
N GLY A 37 0.64 -8.04 13.10
CA GLY A 37 -0.22 -9.23 12.96
C GLY A 37 -1.67 -9.01 13.42
N SER A 38 -1.91 -8.18 14.43
CA SER A 38 -3.27 -7.85 14.90
C SER A 38 -4.09 -7.08 13.86
N VAL A 39 -3.44 -6.26 13.03
CA VAL A 39 -4.08 -5.56 11.91
C VAL A 39 -4.41 -6.57 10.80
N LEU A 40 -3.50 -7.53 10.55
CA LEU A 40 -3.74 -8.61 9.60
C LEU A 40 -4.98 -9.45 9.96
N GLU A 41 -5.15 -9.82 11.23
CA GLU A 41 -6.33 -10.56 11.69
C GLU A 41 -7.63 -9.75 11.51
N ARG A 42 -7.61 -8.46 11.85
CA ARG A 42 -8.78 -7.58 11.73
C ARG A 42 -9.15 -7.36 10.26
N ALA A 43 -8.16 -7.09 9.42
CA ALA A 43 -8.34 -6.95 7.98
C ALA A 43 -8.81 -8.26 7.36
N GLY A 44 -8.26 -9.41 7.74
CA GLY A 44 -8.69 -10.73 7.27
C GLY A 44 -10.17 -11.02 7.57
N ARG A 45 -10.67 -10.63 8.74
CA ARG A 45 -12.09 -10.74 9.11
C ARG A 45 -13.00 -9.77 8.33
N ALA A 46 -12.53 -8.55 8.07
CA ALA A 46 -13.32 -7.51 7.40
C ALA A 46 -13.28 -7.59 5.87
N LEU A 47 -12.19 -8.09 5.28
CA LEU A 47 -11.97 -8.11 3.83
C LEU A 47 -12.67 -9.28 3.13
N HIS A 48 -13.05 -10.34 3.86
CA HIS A 48 -13.78 -11.52 3.36
C HIS A 48 -13.45 -11.88 1.89
N TRP A 49 -12.15 -11.91 1.55
CA TRP A 49 -11.43 -12.32 0.32
C TRP A 49 -12.03 -12.16 -1.10
N GLN A 50 -13.23 -11.60 -1.31
CA GLN A 50 -13.92 -11.62 -2.61
C GLN A 50 -13.19 -10.83 -3.72
N HIS A 51 -12.39 -9.81 -3.36
CA HIS A 51 -11.63 -9.01 -4.33
C HIS A 51 -10.14 -9.34 -4.37
N ALA A 52 -9.64 -10.11 -3.40
CA ALA A 52 -8.21 -10.43 -3.32
C ALA A 52 -7.76 -11.34 -4.47
N GLU A 53 -8.66 -12.19 -4.99
CA GLU A 53 -8.36 -13.04 -6.16
C GLU A 53 -8.08 -12.24 -7.43
N GLU A 54 -8.69 -11.06 -7.59
CA GLU A 54 -8.46 -10.20 -8.76
C GLU A 54 -7.05 -9.60 -8.72
N TYR A 55 -6.60 -9.15 -7.53
CA TYR A 55 -5.26 -8.59 -7.35
C TYR A 55 -4.15 -9.65 -7.34
N LEU A 56 -4.47 -10.91 -7.02
CA LEU A 56 -3.52 -12.03 -7.13
C LEU A 56 -3.16 -12.35 -8.58
N LYS A 57 -3.96 -11.92 -9.56
CA LYS A 57 -3.66 -12.07 -11.00
C LYS A 57 -2.66 -11.01 -11.51
N LEU A 58 -2.48 -9.93 -10.77
CA LEU A 58 -1.53 -8.88 -11.11
C LEU A 58 -0.11 -9.32 -10.78
N ASP A 59 0.84 -8.90 -11.61
CA ASP A 59 2.25 -9.06 -11.29
C ASP A 59 2.68 -8.14 -10.12
N MET A 60 3.87 -8.38 -9.57
CA MET A 60 4.36 -7.60 -8.42
C MET A 60 4.50 -6.10 -8.72
N PRO A 61 5.09 -5.66 -9.85
CA PRO A 61 5.11 -4.25 -10.25
C PRO A 61 3.73 -3.58 -10.25
N GLN A 62 2.73 -4.22 -10.86
CA GLN A 62 1.37 -3.72 -10.93
C GLN A 62 0.76 -3.60 -9.54
N ARG A 63 0.94 -4.61 -8.69
CA ARG A 63 0.44 -4.59 -7.31
C ARG A 63 1.01 -3.41 -6.51
N ILE A 64 2.31 -3.12 -6.63
CA ILE A 64 2.90 -1.96 -5.96
C ILE A 64 2.31 -0.66 -6.52
N ARG A 65 2.21 -0.51 -7.84
CA ARG A 65 1.57 0.69 -8.44
C ARG A 65 0.15 0.89 -7.90
N ARG A 66 -0.67 -0.17 -7.89
CA ARG A 66 -2.07 -0.09 -7.40
C ARG A 66 -2.15 0.24 -5.91
N VAL A 67 -1.22 -0.25 -5.08
CA VAL A 67 -1.08 0.19 -3.69
C VAL A 67 -0.84 1.70 -3.63
N LEU A 68 0.11 2.23 -4.41
CA LEU A 68 0.42 3.65 -4.40
C LEU A 68 -0.76 4.52 -4.84
N GLU A 69 -1.52 4.08 -5.86
CA GLU A 69 -2.75 4.74 -6.31
C GLU A 69 -3.82 4.74 -5.20
N GLU A 70 -4.09 3.59 -4.58
CA GLU A 70 -5.14 3.45 -3.58
C GLU A 70 -4.83 4.18 -2.27
N LEU A 71 -3.54 4.29 -1.91
CA LEU A 71 -3.10 5.09 -0.77
C LEU A 71 -3.19 6.61 -1.04
N GLY A 72 -3.38 7.02 -2.29
CA GLY A 72 -3.71 8.38 -2.67
C GLY A 72 -2.51 9.28 -3.02
N PRO A 73 -2.72 10.60 -3.14
CA PRO A 73 -1.84 11.51 -3.88
C PRO A 73 -0.42 11.62 -3.31
N THR A 74 -0.24 11.44 -2.01
CA THR A 74 1.10 11.42 -1.40
C THR A 74 1.92 10.22 -1.88
N PHE A 75 1.29 9.05 -2.00
CA PHE A 75 1.96 7.82 -2.46
C PHE A 75 2.08 7.78 -3.99
N ILE A 76 1.16 8.40 -4.74
CA ILE A 76 1.32 8.64 -6.18
C ILE A 76 2.59 9.45 -6.43
N LYS A 77 2.78 10.57 -5.72
CA LYS A 77 4.01 11.39 -5.83
C LYS A 77 5.27 10.62 -5.47
N LEU A 78 5.21 9.77 -4.44
CA LEU A 78 6.32 8.87 -4.13
C LEU A 78 6.65 7.97 -5.32
N GLY A 79 5.63 7.33 -5.92
CA GLY A 79 5.82 6.52 -7.11
C GLY A 79 6.41 7.27 -8.30
N GLN A 80 5.97 8.52 -8.53
CA GLN A 80 6.56 9.39 -9.57
C GLN A 80 8.04 9.66 -9.31
N ILE A 81 8.45 9.89 -8.05
CA ILE A 81 9.88 10.00 -7.69
C ILE A 81 10.61 8.68 -7.95
N LEU A 82 10.03 7.54 -7.56
CA LEU A 82 10.63 6.22 -7.78
C LEU A 82 10.77 5.86 -9.27
N ALA A 83 9.88 6.36 -10.14
CA ALA A 83 9.97 6.18 -11.59
C ALA A 83 11.27 6.75 -12.16
N THR A 84 11.84 7.78 -11.52
CA THR A 84 13.12 8.38 -11.94
C THR A 84 14.36 7.62 -11.46
N ARG A 85 14.18 6.62 -10.59
CA ARG A 85 15.26 5.86 -9.93
C ARG A 85 15.49 4.50 -10.59
N ILE A 86 15.90 4.54 -11.86
CA ILE A 86 16.22 3.34 -12.67
C ILE A 86 17.36 2.50 -12.08
N ASP A 87 18.14 3.07 -11.16
CA ASP A 87 19.21 2.41 -10.43
C ASP A 87 18.71 1.54 -9.26
N LEU A 88 17.46 1.75 -8.80
CA LEU A 88 16.89 1.05 -7.64
C LEU A 88 15.94 -0.09 -8.01
N PHE A 89 15.34 -0.05 -9.21
CA PHE A 89 14.28 -0.97 -9.60
C PHE A 89 14.51 -1.57 -10.99
N PRO A 90 14.15 -2.86 -11.19
CA PRO A 90 14.14 -3.45 -12.53
C PRO A 90 13.19 -2.71 -13.49
N PRO A 91 13.43 -2.78 -14.82
CA PRO A 91 12.65 -2.03 -15.81
C PRO A 91 11.14 -2.19 -15.72
N GLN A 92 10.65 -3.40 -15.41
CA GLN A 92 9.22 -3.68 -15.24
C GLN A 92 8.53 -2.84 -14.14
N TYR A 93 9.26 -2.48 -13.08
CA TYR A 93 8.74 -1.61 -12.03
C TYR A 93 8.74 -0.15 -12.46
N ILE A 94 9.79 0.28 -13.17
CA ILE A 94 9.87 1.64 -13.73
C ILE A 94 8.69 1.87 -14.68
N THR A 95 8.41 0.93 -15.60
CA THR A 95 7.27 1.01 -16.51
C THR A 95 5.93 1.11 -15.81
N GLU A 96 5.74 0.45 -14.65
CA GLU A 96 4.52 0.64 -13.87
C GLU A 96 4.52 1.99 -13.12
N PHE A 97 5.63 2.42 -12.55
CA PHE A 97 5.69 3.72 -11.85
C PHE A 97 5.49 4.92 -12.80
N GLU A 98 5.93 4.83 -14.05
CA GLU A 98 5.68 5.86 -15.08
C GLU A 98 4.19 6.11 -15.31
N LYS A 99 3.34 5.08 -15.19
CA LYS A 99 1.87 5.22 -15.34
C LYS A 99 1.23 6.08 -14.26
N LEU A 100 1.95 6.38 -13.18
CA LEU A 100 1.49 7.30 -12.13
C LEU A 100 1.66 8.77 -12.51
N GLN A 101 2.33 9.09 -13.62
CA GLN A 101 2.51 10.47 -14.09
C GLN A 101 1.27 11.01 -14.83
N ASP A 102 0.45 10.10 -15.39
CA ASP A 102 -0.77 10.43 -16.14
C ASP A 102 -2.03 10.52 -15.24
N GLN A 103 -1.85 10.51 -13.92
CA GLN A 103 -2.91 10.51 -12.89
C GLN A 103 -3.06 11.88 -12.20
#